data_AF-A0AAD4JB05-F1
#
_entry.id   AF-A0AAD4JB05-F1
#
_cell.length_a   1.000
_cell.length_b   1.000
_cell.length_c   1.000
_cell.angle_alpha   90.00
_cell.angle_beta   90.00
_cell.angle_gamma   90.00
#
_symmetry.space_group_name_H-M   'P 1'
#
loop_
_entity.id
_entity.type
_entity.pdbx_description
1 polymer ?
#
loop_
_entity_poly.entity_id
_entity_poly.type
_entity_poly.pdbx_seq_one_letter_code
_entity_poly.pdbx_strand_id
1 'polypeptide(L)'
;MSTEQTNNVAAATTMRIGAFNVHVNHADKPEKFNGLNFKRWQQKMLFYLTTLNLARFLGKDAPTLGENVDAQAVTALDAWKHSDFLCRNYVMNCLMDTQYNVYSSIKTADKLLIFIEFMRV
;
A
#
# COMPACT_ATOMS: atom_id res chain seq x y z
N MET A 1 23.28 -52.02 -4.77
CA MET A 1 24.12 -51.12 -5.58
C MET A 1 23.33 -49.85 -5.83
N SER A 2 23.86 -48.74 -5.30
CA SER A 2 23.59 -47.30 -5.48
C SER A 2 22.18 -46.69 -5.57
N THR A 3 22.04 -45.72 -4.67
CA THR A 3 21.13 -44.58 -4.47
C THR A 3 20.80 -43.72 -5.68
N GLU A 4 19.62 -43.08 -5.68
CA GLU A 4 19.47 -41.65 -6.03
C GLU A 4 18.22 -41.00 -5.36
N GLN A 5 18.52 -40.08 -4.43
CA GLN A 5 17.76 -38.87 -4.07
C GLN A 5 17.62 -38.00 -5.34
N THR A 6 16.65 -37.11 -5.61
CA THR A 6 15.99 -36.07 -4.81
C THR A 6 15.13 -35.20 -5.76
N ASN A 7 14.10 -34.54 -5.21
CA ASN A 7 13.60 -33.19 -5.56
C ASN A 7 12.92 -32.92 -6.91
N ASN A 8 11.79 -32.19 -6.88
CA ASN A 8 11.78 -30.76 -7.22
C ASN A 8 10.38 -30.15 -7.00
N VAL A 9 10.15 -29.52 -5.85
CA VAL A 9 10.19 -28.07 -5.56
C VAL A 9 9.00 -27.30 -6.16
N ALA A 10 8.14 -26.84 -5.25
CA ALA A 10 7.03 -25.94 -5.51
C ALA A 10 7.48 -24.72 -6.31
N ALA A 11 6.71 -24.37 -7.33
CA ALA A 11 6.93 -23.19 -8.16
C ALA A 11 6.81 -21.90 -7.31
N ALA A 12 7.93 -21.45 -6.76
CA ALA A 12 8.06 -20.12 -6.20
C ALA A 12 8.07 -19.13 -7.38
N THR A 13 6.92 -18.52 -7.66
CA THR A 13 6.81 -17.45 -8.64
C THR A 13 7.57 -16.23 -8.09
N THR A 14 8.82 -16.06 -8.52
CA THR A 14 9.61 -14.86 -8.26
C THR A 14 8.90 -13.63 -8.83
N MET A 15 8.36 -12.78 -7.95
CA MET A 15 7.94 -11.44 -8.35
C MET A 15 9.19 -10.63 -8.72
N ARG A 16 9.40 -10.41 -10.02
CA ARG A 16 10.38 -9.44 -10.51
C ARG A 16 9.90 -8.04 -10.16
N ILE A 17 10.51 -7.42 -9.16
CA ILE A 17 10.35 -5.99 -8.92
C ILE A 17 11.22 -5.27 -9.95
N GLY A 18 10.65 -5.02 -11.13
CA GLY A 18 11.22 -4.04 -12.04
C GLY A 18 11.17 -2.67 -11.38
N ALA A 19 12.26 -1.90 -11.47
CA ALA A 19 12.26 -0.50 -11.10
C ALA A 19 11.32 0.26 -12.07
N PHE A 20 10.07 0.45 -11.66
CA PHE A 20 9.12 1.27 -12.38
C PHE A 20 9.46 2.74 -12.08
N ASN A 21 9.96 3.47 -13.08
CA ASN A 21 9.99 4.92 -13.02
C ASN A 21 8.53 5.41 -12.96
N VAL A 22 8.07 5.75 -11.76
CA VAL A 22 6.74 6.35 -11.56
C VAL A 22 6.87 7.80 -12.00
N HIS A 23 6.39 8.13 -13.20
CA HIS A 23 6.10 9.52 -13.54
C HIS A 23 4.90 9.94 -12.68
N VAL A 24 5.18 10.59 -11.56
CA VAL A 24 4.16 11.09 -10.63
C VAL A 24 3.50 12.31 -11.27
N ASN A 25 2.41 12.10 -12.01
CA ASN A 25 1.59 13.20 -12.50
C ASN A 25 0.62 13.64 -11.38
N HIS A 26 0.93 14.74 -10.71
CA HIS A 26 0.06 15.30 -9.67
C HIS A 26 -1.20 16.01 -10.22
N ALA A 27 -1.37 16.11 -11.55
CA ALA A 27 -2.57 16.69 -12.14
C ALA A 27 -3.85 15.93 -11.78
N ASP A 28 -3.75 14.63 -11.48
CA ASP A 28 -4.88 13.78 -11.11
C ASP A 28 -5.18 13.75 -9.60
N LYS A 29 -4.53 14.62 -8.81
CA LYS A 29 -4.75 14.68 -7.36
C LYS A 29 -6.21 15.05 -7.07
N PRO A 30 -6.92 14.27 -6.24
CA PRO A 30 -8.29 14.60 -5.86
C PRO A 30 -8.32 15.85 -4.97
N GLU A 31 -9.45 16.58 -5.03
CA GLU A 31 -9.74 17.67 -4.11
C GLU A 31 -9.69 17.18 -2.65
N LYS A 32 -9.40 18.11 -1.73
CA LYS A 32 -9.42 17.81 -0.30
C LYS A 32 -10.83 17.37 0.11
N PHE A 33 -10.90 16.30 0.88
CA PHE A 33 -12.14 15.76 1.42
C PHE A 33 -12.71 16.67 2.48
N ASN A 34 -13.88 17.23 2.22
CA ASN A 34 -14.58 18.15 3.13
C ASN A 34 -15.68 17.48 3.96
N GLY A 35 -15.81 16.15 3.90
CA GLY A 35 -16.89 15.41 4.55
C GLY A 35 -18.08 15.09 3.65
N LEU A 36 -18.18 15.68 2.46
CA LEU A 36 -19.30 15.48 1.53
C LEU A 36 -18.95 14.53 0.39
N ASN A 37 -19.99 13.92 -0.22
CA ASN A 37 -19.86 13.07 -1.42
C ASN A 37 -18.81 11.96 -1.31
N PHE A 38 -18.72 11.35 -0.13
CA PHE A 38 -17.68 10.39 0.23
C PHE A 38 -17.40 9.32 -0.83
N LYS A 39 -18.43 8.65 -1.36
CA LYS A 39 -18.26 7.62 -2.40
C LYS A 39 -17.53 8.12 -3.66
N ARG A 40 -17.86 9.35 -4.09
CA ARG A 40 -17.20 9.97 -5.26
C ARG A 40 -15.76 10.32 -4.93
N TRP A 41 -15.51 10.87 -3.74
CA TRP A 41 -14.15 11.18 -3.30
C TRP A 41 -13.28 9.92 -3.16
N GLN A 42 -13.81 8.87 -2.55
CA GLN A 42 -13.17 7.56 -2.41
C GLN A 42 -12.77 6.98 -3.77
N GLN A 43 -13.66 7.02 -4.77
CA GLN A 43 -13.35 6.56 -6.12
C GLN A 43 -12.23 7.36 -6.78
N LYS A 44 -12.25 8.69 -6.66
CA LYS A 44 -11.17 9.55 -7.15
C LYS A 44 -9.84 9.27 -6.44
N MET A 45 -9.88 9.02 -5.12
CA MET A 45 -8.70 8.64 -4.34
C MET A 45 -8.13 7.30 -4.78
N LEU A 46 -8.97 6.29 -4.98
CA LEU A 46 -8.55 4.97 -5.46
C LEU A 46 -7.91 5.06 -6.85
N PHE A 47 -8.50 5.85 -7.75
CA PHE A 47 -7.94 6.10 -9.08
C PHE A 47 -6.55 6.75 -8.98
N TYR A 48 -6.43 7.81 -8.17
CA TYR A 48 -5.15 8.50 -7.92
C TYR A 48 -4.08 7.56 -7.34
N LEU A 49 -4.41 6.74 -6.35
CA LEU A 49 -3.46 5.76 -5.80
C LEU A 49 -3.11 4.66 -6.80
N THR A 50 -4.01 4.33 -7.74
CA THR A 50 -3.75 3.35 -8.79
C THR A 50 -2.75 3.89 -9.81
N THR A 51 -2.87 5.16 -10.22
CA THR A 51 -1.89 5.78 -11.13
C THR A 51 -0.50 5.92 -10.48
N LEU A 52 -0.47 6.06 -9.15
CA LEU A 52 0.77 6.03 -8.36
C LEU A 52 1.29 4.61 -8.07
N ASN A 53 0.57 3.57 -8.48
CA ASN A 53 0.89 2.18 -8.17
C ASN A 53 0.91 1.83 -6.66
N LEU A 54 0.21 2.64 -5.86
CA LEU A 54 0.10 2.50 -4.41
C LEU A 54 -1.19 1.81 -3.95
N ALA A 55 -2.19 1.68 -4.83
CA ALA A 55 -3.46 1.03 -4.50
C ALA A 55 -3.30 -0.40 -3.97
N ARG A 56 -2.22 -1.10 -4.35
CA ARG A 56 -1.91 -2.46 -3.87
C ARG A 56 -1.54 -2.54 -2.37
N PHE A 57 -1.16 -1.42 -1.76
CA PHE A 57 -0.83 -1.30 -0.33
C PHE A 57 -2.04 -0.87 0.49
N LEU A 58 -3.20 -0.69 -0.15
CA LEU A 58 -4.44 -0.49 0.56
C LEU A 58 -4.90 -1.81 1.19
N GLY A 59 -4.77 -1.93 2.51
CA GLY A 59 -5.40 -3.01 3.28
C GLY A 59 -4.70 -4.35 3.15
N LYS A 60 -3.42 -4.33 2.76
CA LYS A 60 -2.57 -5.52 2.73
C LYS A 60 -1.68 -5.51 3.95
N ASP A 61 -1.54 -6.67 4.58
CA ASP A 61 -0.57 -6.85 5.64
C ASP A 61 0.87 -6.75 5.11
N ALA A 62 1.76 -6.31 5.99
CA ALA A 62 3.19 -6.33 5.74
C ALA A 62 3.67 -7.77 5.45
N PRO A 63 4.62 -7.96 4.51
CA PRO A 63 5.27 -9.24 4.34
C PRO A 63 5.86 -9.73 5.66
N THR A 64 5.60 -10.99 6.01
CA THR A 64 6.24 -11.63 7.17
C THR A 64 7.64 -12.11 6.79
N LEU A 65 8.63 -11.81 7.62
CA LEU A 65 9.96 -12.41 7.48
C LEU A 65 9.92 -13.83 8.07
N GLY A 66 10.36 -14.82 7.31
CA GLY A 66 10.53 -16.19 7.81
C GLY A 66 11.74 -16.31 8.74
N GLU A 67 11.96 -17.51 9.32
CA GLU A 67 13.07 -17.77 10.27
C GLU A 67 14.45 -17.58 9.63
N ASN A 68 14.59 -17.87 8.33
CA ASN A 68 15.81 -17.64 7.57
C ASN A 68 15.70 -16.30 6.84
N VAL A 69 16.05 -15.22 7.54
CA VAL A 69 16.01 -13.86 7.00
C VAL A 69 17.12 -13.69 5.96
N ASP A 70 16.76 -13.74 4.69
CA ASP A 70 17.66 -13.35 3.61
C ASP A 70 17.69 -11.81 3.46
N ALA A 71 18.79 -11.26 2.95
CA ALA A 71 18.95 -9.82 2.77
C ALA A 71 17.95 -9.22 1.76
N GLN A 72 17.46 -10.03 0.82
CA GLN A 72 16.47 -9.62 -0.17
C GLN A 72 15.09 -9.43 0.45
N ALA A 73 14.71 -10.25 1.44
CA ALA A 73 13.48 -10.21 2.19
C ALA A 73 13.44 -8.96 3.10
N VAL A 74 14.57 -8.62 3.73
CA VAL A 74 14.71 -7.36 4.47
C VAL A 74 14.53 -6.16 3.55
N THR A 75 15.21 -6.17 2.40
CA THR A 75 15.10 -5.09 1.40
C THR A 75 13.67 -4.94 0.87
N ALA A 76 12.99 -6.07 0.59
CA ALA A 76 11.61 -6.07 0.15
C ALA A 76 10.65 -5.55 1.24
N LEU A 77 10.89 -5.89 2.51
CA LEU A 77 10.11 -5.38 3.63
C LEU A 77 10.29 -3.86 3.79
N ASP A 78 11.51 -3.34 3.68
CA ASP A 78 11.76 -1.91 3.80
C ASP A 78 11.16 -1.12 2.62
N ALA A 79 11.24 -1.66 1.40
CA ALA A 79 10.55 -1.10 0.24
C ALA A 79 9.02 -1.12 0.41
N TRP A 80 8.48 -2.18 1.02
CA TRP A 80 7.06 -2.28 1.36
C TRP A 80 6.66 -1.21 2.38
N LYS A 81 7.42 -1.06 3.48
CA LYS A 81 7.16 -0.03 4.52
C LYS A 81 7.21 1.38 3.95
N HIS A 82 8.17 1.66 3.07
CA HIS A 82 8.26 2.95 2.40
C HIS A 82 7.03 3.22 1.53
N SER A 83 6.57 2.21 0.79
CA SER A 83 5.38 2.32 -0.07
C SER A 83 4.09 2.48 0.74
N ASP A 84 3.94 1.76 1.86
CA ASP A 84 2.83 1.94 2.81
C ASP A 84 2.80 3.36 3.38
N PHE A 85 3.96 3.86 3.83
CA PHE A 85 4.11 5.23 4.30
C PHE A 85 3.67 6.25 3.24
N LEU A 86 4.12 6.10 1.98
CA LEU A 86 3.72 6.99 0.90
C LEU A 86 2.21 6.93 0.64
N CYS A 87 1.63 5.74 0.57
CA CYS A 87 0.19 5.53 0.37
C CYS A 87 -0.62 6.30 1.43
N ARG A 88 -0.25 6.13 2.71
CA ARG A 88 -0.85 6.86 3.83
C ARG A 88 -0.74 8.38 3.68
N ASN A 89 0.44 8.88 3.34
CA ASN A 89 0.67 10.34 3.21
C ASN A 89 -0.15 10.95 2.06
N TYR A 90 -0.31 10.24 0.94
CA TYR A 90 -1.11 10.74 -0.18
C TYR A 90 -2.59 10.88 0.19
N VAL A 91 -3.15 9.90 0.88
CA VAL A 91 -4.53 9.97 1.37
C VAL A 91 -4.67 11.11 2.38
N MET A 92 -3.75 11.23 3.34
CA MET A 92 -3.78 12.29 4.36
C MET A 92 -3.67 13.70 3.74
N ASN A 93 -2.83 13.87 2.71
CA ASN A 93 -2.68 15.13 1.98
C ASN A 93 -3.92 15.56 1.18
N CYS A 94 -4.92 14.69 1.09
CA CYS A 94 -6.20 14.96 0.45
C CYS A 94 -7.34 15.06 1.47
N LEU A 95 -7.04 15.21 2.76
CA LEU A 95 -8.00 15.58 3.80
C LEU A 95 -7.93 17.10 4.05
N MET A 96 -9.03 17.73 4.51
CA MET A 96 -8.89 19.06 5.12
C MET A 96 -8.30 18.95 6.52
N ASP A 97 -7.79 20.05 7.03
CA ASP A 97 -6.96 20.08 8.24
C ASP A 97 -7.75 19.62 9.48
N THR A 98 -9.06 19.89 9.52
CA THR A 98 -9.96 19.42 10.57
C THR A 98 -10.05 17.89 10.62
N GLN A 99 -10.11 17.22 9.46
CA GLN A 99 -10.05 15.76 9.40
C GLN A 99 -8.63 15.24 9.63
N TYR A 100 -7.62 15.88 9.03
CA TYR A 100 -6.21 15.48 9.19
C TYR A 100 -5.81 15.36 10.66
N ASN A 101 -6.15 16.36 11.49
CA ASN A 101 -5.79 16.37 12.91
C ASN A 101 -6.40 15.19 13.67
N VAL A 102 -7.64 14.82 13.37
CA VAL A 102 -8.32 13.66 13.96
C VAL A 102 -7.63 12.35 13.58
N TYR A 103 -7.18 12.22 12.33
CA TYR A 103 -6.69 10.94 11.78
C TYR A 103 -5.17 10.79 11.74
N SER A 104 -4.42 11.86 12.02
CA SER A 104 -2.95 11.86 12.03
C SER A 104 -2.33 10.81 12.97
N SER A 105 -3.08 10.40 14.01
CA SER A 105 -2.70 9.38 15.00
C SER A 105 -2.75 7.94 14.48
N ILE A 106 -3.40 7.69 13.33
CA ILE A 106 -3.51 6.35 12.72
C ILE A 106 -2.19 5.99 12.03
N LYS A 107 -1.58 4.86 12.40
CA LYS A 107 -0.21 4.47 12.01
C LYS A 107 -0.08 3.53 10.80
N THR A 108 -1.17 2.94 10.28
CA THR A 108 -1.13 2.00 9.14
C THR A 108 -2.17 2.36 8.08
N ALA A 109 -1.87 2.14 6.79
CA ALA A 109 -2.79 2.42 5.69
C ALA A 109 -4.06 1.53 5.74
N ASP A 110 -3.97 0.35 6.35
CA ASP A 110 -5.10 -0.58 6.49
C ASP A 110 -6.22 0.00 7.35
N LYS A 111 -5.86 0.72 8.41
CA LYS A 111 -6.82 1.43 9.28
C LYS A 111 -7.42 2.65 8.58
N LEU A 112 -6.76 3.18 7.55
CA LEU A 112 -7.26 4.27 6.72
C LEU A 112 -8.31 3.79 5.71
N LEU A 113 -8.28 2.51 5.30
CA LEU A 113 -9.40 1.90 4.56
C LEU A 113 -10.58 1.55 5.45
N ILE A 114 -10.30 1.10 6.68
CA ILE A 114 -11.36 0.96 7.68
C ILE A 114 -12.02 2.32 7.89
N PHE A 115 -11.28 3.44 7.87
CA PHE A 115 -11.83 4.80 7.88
C PHE A 115 -12.69 5.14 6.64
N ILE A 116 -12.27 4.69 5.45
CA ILE A 116 -13.08 4.77 4.23
C ILE A 116 -14.40 3.97 4.35
N GLU A 117 -14.40 2.84 5.05
CA GLU A 117 -15.62 2.04 5.26
C GLU A 117 -16.43 2.49 6.50
N PHE A 118 -15.82 3.09 7.53
CA PHE A 118 -16.44 3.45 8.82
C PHE A 118 -17.16 4.80 8.83
N MET A 119 -16.90 5.70 7.88
CA MET A 119 -17.69 6.92 7.70
C MET A 119 -19.09 6.65 7.07
N ARG A 120 -19.58 5.41 7.15
CA ARG A 120 -20.89 4.95 6.69
C ARG A 120 -22.03 5.23 7.68
N VAL A 121 -21.77 5.80 8.85
CA VAL A 121 -22.79 6.07 9.88
C VAL A 121 -22.71 7.52 10.34
#